data_AF-A0A0L6UMH2-F1
#
_entry.id   AF-A0A0L6UMH2-F1
#
_cell.length_a   1.000
_cell.length_b   1.000
_cell.length_c   1.000
_cell.angle_alpha   90.00
_cell.angle_beta   90.00
_cell.angle_gamma   90.00
#
_symmetry.space_group_name_H-M   'P 1'
#
loop_
_entity.id
_entity.type
_entity.pdbx_description
1 polymer ?
#
loop_
_entity_poly.entity_id
_entity_poly.type
_entity_poly.pdbx_seq_one_letter_code
_entity_poly.pdbx_strand_id
1 'polypeptide(L)' 'MVNKDLEARCRKQAPTANFAFAELIIERDHHLWDGIKTINNVPEEDQQLPTAAKIAARVAEYNKTPGSCNSGTSK' A
#
# COMPACT_ATOMS: atom_id res chain seq x y z
N MET A 1 2.46 -21.15 -1.41
CA MET A 1 2.87 -20.49 -2.67
C MET A 1 2.88 -18.95 -2.57
N VAL A 2 2.93 -18.39 -1.35
CA VAL A 2 2.95 -16.94 -1.10
C VAL A 2 4.30 -16.31 -1.47
N ASN A 3 5.42 -16.98 -1.16
CA ASN A 3 6.75 -16.47 -1.50
C ASN A 3 6.97 -16.23 -2.99
N LYS A 4 6.45 -17.06 -3.89
CA LYS A 4 6.69 -16.89 -5.33
C LYS A 4 5.96 -15.67 -5.91
N ASP A 5 4.72 -15.43 -5.47
CA ASP A 5 3.95 -14.26 -5.88
C ASP A 5 4.53 -12.97 -5.27
N LEU A 6 4.92 -13.01 -3.98
CA LEU A 6 5.58 -11.89 -3.31
C LEU A 6 6.92 -11.54 -3.99
N GLU A 7 7.75 -12.54 -4.30
CA GLU A 7 9.03 -12.35 -4.97
C GLU A 7 8.88 -11.80 -6.39
N ALA A 8 7.86 -12.25 -7.14
CA ALA A 8 7.56 -11.72 -8.47
C ALA A 8 7.15 -10.24 -8.43
N ARG A 9 6.47 -9.82 -7.37
CA ARG A 9 6.00 -8.43 -7.17
C ARG A 9 7.12 -7.53 -6.63
N CYS A 10 7.92 -7.99 -5.68
CA CYS A 10 8.93 -7.16 -5.01
C CYS A 10 10.22 -6.96 -5.81
N ARG A 11 10.74 -7.98 -6.51
CA ARG A 11 12.04 -7.89 -7.20
C ARG A 11 12.02 -7.11 -8.52
N LYS A 12 10.85 -6.96 -9.14
CA LYS A 12 10.70 -6.30 -10.45
C LYS A 12 10.23 -4.85 -10.38
N GLN A 13 9.91 -4.35 -9.19
CA GLN A 13 9.33 -3.03 -9.00
C GLN A 13 10.30 -2.05 -8.35
N ALA A 14 10.19 -0.77 -8.72
CA ALA A 14 10.94 0.30 -8.08
C ALA A 14 10.63 0.34 -6.56
N PRO A 15 11.59 0.71 -5.70
CA PRO A 15 11.39 0.77 -4.24
C PRO A 15 10.12 1.54 -3.83
N THR A 16 9.82 2.63 -4.51
CA THR A 16 8.62 3.46 -4.28
C THR A 16 7.31 2.72 -4.56
N ALA A 17 7.30 1.81 -5.53
CA ALA A 17 6.12 0.99 -5.84
C ALA A 17 5.91 -0.10 -4.79
N ASN A 18 6.99 -0.67 -4.23
CA ASN A 18 6.89 -1.59 -3.10
C ASN A 18 6.35 -0.88 -1.84
N PHE A 19 6.77 0.37 -1.61
CA PHE A 19 6.25 1.20 -0.53
C PHE A 19 4.75 1.51 -0.72
N ALA A 20 4.35 1.97 -1.92
CA ALA A 20 2.95 2.17 -2.26
C ALA A 20 2.09 0.93 -2.06
N PHE A 21 2.60 -0.23 -2.47
CA PHE A 21 1.91 -1.50 -2.28
C PHE A 21 1.70 -1.80 -0.79
N ALA A 22 2.73 -1.68 0.03
CA ALA A 22 2.65 -1.93 1.48
C ALA A 22 1.67 -0.97 2.17
N GLU A 23 1.71 0.32 1.84
CA GLU A 23 0.80 1.31 2.44
C GLU A 23 -0.66 1.01 2.11
N LEU A 24 -0.96 0.66 0.85
CA LEU A 24 -2.32 0.28 0.41
C LEU A 24 -2.82 -0.99 1.11
N ILE A 25 -1.94 -1.93 1.44
CA ILE A 25 -2.32 -3.13 2.21
C ILE A 25 -2.67 -2.74 3.64
N ILE A 26 -1.83 -1.95 4.32
CA ILE A 26 -2.05 -1.54 5.71
C ILE A 26 -3.32 -0.70 5.85
N GLU A 27 -3.54 0.24 4.92
CA GLU A 27 -4.73 1.09 4.90
C GLU A 27 -6.01 0.27 4.78
N ARG A 28 -6.00 -0.73 3.88
CA ARG A 28 -7.12 -1.65 3.69
C ARG A 28 -7.31 -2.57 4.91
N ASP A 29 -6.22 -3.06 5.51
CA ASP A 29 -6.26 -3.89 6.71
C ASP A 29 -6.93 -3.16 7.88
N HIS A 30 -6.52 -1.92 8.15
CA HIS A 30 -7.17 -1.07 9.16
C HIS A 30 -8.65 -0.81 8.88
N HIS A 31 -9.06 -0.76 7.61
CA HIS A 31 -10.46 -0.53 7.25
C HIS A 31 -11.33 -1.78 7.45
N LEU A 32 -10.75 -2.96 7.18
CA LEU A 32 -11.48 -4.23 7.19
C LEU A 32 -11.56 -4.85 8.58
N TRP A 33 -10.52 -4.70 9.39
CA TRP A 33 -10.40 -5.40 10.66
C TRP A 33 -10.63 -4.47 11.85
N ASP A 34 -11.78 -4.65 12.52
CA ASP A 34 -12.12 -3.98 13.78
C ASP A 34 -11.83 -4.86 15.02
N GLY A 35 -11.13 -5.98 14.81
CA GLY A 35 -10.85 -6.98 15.84
C GLY A 35 -11.98 -7.99 16.08
N ILE A 36 -13.15 -7.82 15.45
CA ILE A 36 -14.30 -8.71 15.56
C ILE A 36 -14.60 -9.39 14.22
N LYS A 37 -14.47 -8.63 13.12
CA LYS A 37 -14.68 -9.14 11.76
C LYS A 37 -13.68 -10.26 11.42
N THR A 38 -14.20 -11.30 10.78
CA THR A 38 -13.43 -12.40 10.20
C THR A 38 -13.46 -12.31 8.68
N ILE A 39 -12.65 -13.12 7.99
CA ILE A 39 -12.59 -13.12 6.52
C ILE A 39 -13.97 -13.35 5.86
N ASN A 40 -14.87 -14.08 6.53
CA ASN A 40 -16.23 -14.32 6.03
C ASN A 40 -17.13 -13.07 6.06
N ASN A 41 -16.72 -12.03 6.80
CA ASN A 41 -17.45 -10.76 6.91
C ASN A 41 -17.00 -9.74 5.85
N VAL A 42 -15.96 -10.05 5.07
CA VAL A 42 -15.37 -9.17 4.07
C VAL A 42 -15.73 -9.66 2.67
N PRO A 43 -16.33 -8.83 1.80
CA PRO A 43 -16.57 -9.19 0.40
C PRO A 43 -15.30 -9.65 -0.31
N GLU A 44 -15.40 -10.63 -1.21
CA GLU A 44 -14.23 -11.19 -1.91
C GLU A 44 -13.45 -10.13 -2.70
N GLU A 45 -14.14 -9.14 -3.26
CA GLU A 45 -13.55 -7.97 -3.94
C GLU A 45 -12.62 -7.14 -3.05
N ASP A 46 -12.91 -7.08 -1.75
CA ASP A 46 -12.11 -6.35 -0.77
C ASP A 46 -10.93 -7.15 -0.24
N GLN A 47 -10.94 -8.47 -0.42
CA GLN A 47 -9.82 -9.35 -0.07
C GLN A 47 -8.72 -9.35 -1.13
N GLN A 48 -8.99 -8.82 -2.33
CA GLN A 48 -8.02 -8.81 -3.42
C GLN A 48 -6.83 -7.88 -3.13
N LEU A 49 -5.66 -8.25 -3.66
CA LEU A 49 -4.48 -7.39 -3.59
C LEU A 49 -4.67 -6.11 -4.43
N PRO A 50 -4.02 -4.99 -4.04
CA PRO A 50 -3.98 -3.79 -4.86
C PRO A 50 -3.51 -4.08 -6.28
N THR A 51 -4.25 -3.57 -7.27
CA THR A 51 -3.89 -3.70 -8.68
C THR A 51 -2.69 -2.82 -9.03
N ALA A 52 -1.98 -3.17 -10.11
CA ALA A 52 -0.86 -2.35 -10.60
C ALA A 52 -1.26 -0.89 -10.87
N ALA A 53 -2.49 -0.65 -11.33
CA ALA A 53 -3.03 0.69 -11.54
C ALA A 53 -3.18 1.49 -10.23
N LYS A 54 -3.68 0.85 -9.16
CA LYS A 54 -3.77 1.48 -7.83
C LYS A 54 -2.40 1.81 -7.26
N ILE A 55 -1.44 0.89 -7.40
CA ILE A 55 -0.05 1.11 -6.96
C ILE A 55 0.55 2.29 -7.73
N ALA A 56 0.40 2.33 -9.06
CA ALA A 56 0.92 3.41 -9.89
C ALA A 56 0.28 4.78 -9.55
N ALA A 57 -1.02 4.81 -9.25
CA ALA A 57 -1.71 6.02 -8.81
C ALA A 57 -1.13 6.53 -7.48
N ARG A 58 -0.93 5.64 -6.49
CA ARG A 58 -0.34 5.99 -5.19
C ARG A 58 1.12 6.46 -5.32
N VAL A 59 1.90 5.83 -6.20
CA VAL A 59 3.26 6.30 -6.54
C VAL A 59 3.22 7.70 -7.16
N ALA A 60 2.26 7.99 -8.03
CA ALA A 60 2.11 9.31 -8.63
C ALA A 60 1.76 10.38 -7.59
N GLU A 61 0.99 10.04 -6.54
CA GLU A 61 0.72 10.96 -5.41
C GLU A 61 1.98 11.36 -4.67
N TYR A 62 2.88 10.42 -4.36
CA TYR A 62 4.15 10.76 -3.70
C TYR A 62 4.99 11.75 -4.50
N ASN A 63 4.93 11.68 -5.84
CA ASN A 63 5.67 12.59 -6.72
C ASN A 63 4.97 13.93 -6.94
N LYS A 64 3.67 14.03 -6.62
CA LYS A 64 2.88 15.27 -6.71
C LYS A 64 3.01 16.14 -5.46
N THR A 65 3.43 15.58 -4.33
CA THR A 65 3.68 16.35 -3.12
C THR A 65 5.10 16.94 -3.19
N PRO A 66 5.29 18.24 -3.50
CA PRO A 66 6.58 18.87 -3.25
C PRO A 66 6.81 18.78 -1.74
N GLY A 67 7.99 18.33 -1.33
CA GLY A 67 8.27 17.90 0.04
C GLY A 67 7.62 18.74 1.13
N SER A 68 7.03 18.09 2.13
CA SER A 68 6.82 18.71 3.44
C SER A 68 8.21 18.91 4.07
N CYS A 69 8.91 19.93 3.61
CA CYS A 69 10.05 20.51 4.28
C CYS A 69 9.52 21.21 5.53
N ASN A 70 9.40 20.49 6.64
CA ASN A 70 9.28 21.15 7.93
C ASN A 70 10.69 21.60 8.31
N SER A 71 11.08 22.77 7.79
CA SER A 71 12.21 23.55 8.29
C SER A 71 11.87 23.96 9.73
N GLY A 72 12.41 23.22 10.69
CA GLY A 72 12.40 23.56 12.11
C GLY A 72 13.80 23.88 12.60
N THR A 73 14.48 24.85 11.99
CA THR A 73 15.58 25.55 12.66
C THR A 73 15.00 26.83 13.26
N SER A 74 14.91 26.90 14.59
CA SER A 74 14.80 28.16 15.30
C SER A 74 15.51 28.03 16.65
N LYS A 75 16.62 28.78 16.73
CA LYS A 75 17.47 29.20 17.85
C LYS A 75 17.42 28.45 19.18
#